data_AF-A0A537SC22-F1
#
_entry.id   AF-A0A537SC22-F1
#
_cell.length_a   1.000
_cell.length_b   1.000
_cell.length_c   1.000
_cell.angle_alpha   90.00
_cell.angle_beta   90.00
_cell.angle_gamma   90.00
#
_symmetry.space_group_name_H-M   'P 1'
#
loop_
_entity.id
_entity.type
_entity.pdbx_description
1 polymer ?
#
loop_
_entity_poly.entity_id
_entity_poly.type
_entity_poly.pdbx_seq_one_letter_code
_entity_poly.pdbx_strand_id
1 'polypeptide(L)' 'MNQPHRCGARTRNQRPCQSSPVRGKTRCRMHGGAAGSGAPAGNRNAVTNGRYTAEAIALRREVRALLRQNRRLIESR' A
#
# COMPACT_ATOMS: atom_id res chain seq x y z
N MET A 1 -15.11 24.43 -4.75
CA MET A 1 -15.70 23.86 -3.52
C MET A 1 -14.72 22.84 -2.94
N ASN A 2 -13.83 23.26 -2.05
CA ASN A 2 -12.91 22.33 -1.39
C ASN A 2 -13.70 21.60 -0.31
N GLN A 3 -14.26 20.41 -0.62
CA GLN A 3 -14.88 19.59 0.41
C GLN A 3 -13.83 19.36 1.49
N PRO A 4 -14.06 19.84 2.72
CA PRO A 4 -13.08 19.69 3.78
C PRO A 4 -12.86 18.20 3.98
N HIS A 5 -11.68 17.71 3.58
CA HIS A 5 -11.34 16.28 3.53
C HIS A 5 -11.80 15.66 4.85
N ARG A 6 -12.76 14.74 4.80
CA ARG A 6 -13.28 14.06 6.00
C ARG A 6 -12.46 12.79 6.21
N CYS A 7 -12.37 12.34 7.45
CA CYS A 7 -11.68 11.08 7.76
C CYS A 7 -12.22 9.91 6.96
N GLY A 8 -13.53 9.78 6.79
CA GLY A 8 -14.16 8.76 5.94
C GLY A 8 -13.96 7.30 6.36
N ALA A 9 -13.28 7.02 7.48
CA ALA A 9 -13.16 5.66 8.01
C ALA A 9 -14.54 5.14 8.43
N ARG A 10 -14.82 3.85 8.19
CA ARG A 10 -16.09 3.23 8.58
C ARG A 10 -16.17 3.14 10.11
N THR A 11 -17.17 3.77 10.70
CA THR A 11 -17.44 3.73 12.14
C THR A 11 -18.21 2.45 12.54
N ARG A 12 -18.42 2.24 13.84
CA ARG A 12 -19.14 1.06 14.38
C ARG A 12 -20.58 0.93 13.86
N ASN A 13 -21.24 2.05 13.61
CA ASN A 13 -22.56 2.14 13.00
C ASN A 13 -22.51 2.20 11.46
N GLN A 14 -21.42 1.73 10.85
CA GLN A 14 -21.22 1.59 9.40
C GLN A 14 -21.27 2.90 8.58
N ARG A 15 -21.30 4.06 9.24
CA ARG A 15 -21.27 5.37 8.58
C ARG A 15 -19.83 5.84 8.34
N PRO A 16 -19.58 6.72 7.35
CA PRO A 16 -18.27 7.35 7.21
C PRO A 16 -18.01 8.32 8.36
N CYS A 17 -16.80 8.28 8.93
CA CYS A 17 -16.36 9.20 9.96
C CYS A 17 -16.33 10.64 9.44
N GLN A 18 -17.06 11.52 10.13
CA GLN A 18 -17.20 12.94 9.79
C GLN A 18 -16.14 13.84 10.46
N SER A 19 -15.24 13.28 11.26
CA SER A 19 -14.15 14.06 11.86
C SER A 19 -13.13 14.52 10.82
N SER A 20 -12.51 15.66 11.07
CA SER A 20 -11.39 16.16 10.27
C SER A 20 -10.16 15.24 10.42
N PRO A 21 -9.42 14.95 9.34
CA PRO A 21 -8.11 14.32 9.38
C PRO A 21 -7.11 15.14 10.17
N VAL A 22 -6.08 14.47 10.68
CA VAL A 22 -4.90 15.16 11.21
C VAL A 22 -4.17 15.82 10.03
N ARG A 23 -3.60 17.02 10.24
CA ARG A 23 -2.85 17.75 9.20
C ARG A 23 -1.79 16.84 8.56
N GLY A 24 -1.79 16.75 7.23
CA GLY A 24 -0.87 15.90 6.47
C GLY A 24 -1.21 14.40 6.47
N LYS A 25 -2.32 13.98 7.06
CA LYS A 25 -2.80 12.59 7.06
C LYS A 25 -4.18 12.47 6.41
N THR A 26 -4.52 11.25 6.02
CA THR A 26 -5.82 10.93 5.39
C THR A 26 -6.92 10.62 6.40
N ARG A 27 -6.57 10.32 7.66
CA ARG A 27 -7.51 9.90 8.71
C ARG A 27 -7.43 10.78 9.96
N CYS A 28 -8.52 10.80 10.74
CA CYS A 28 -8.54 11.49 12.03
C CYS A 28 -7.73 10.73 13.08
N ARG A 29 -7.46 11.37 14.22
CA ARG A 29 -6.70 10.80 15.34
C ARG A 29 -7.21 9.42 15.76
N MET A 30 -8.53 9.24 15.81
CA MET A 30 -9.21 8.01 16.25
C MET A 30 -9.16 6.87 15.22
N HIS A 31 -8.92 7.15 13.95
CA HIS A 31 -8.98 6.17 12.87
C HIS A 31 -7.64 6.04 12.14
N GLY A 32 -6.53 6.01 12.88
CA GLY A 32 -5.20 5.82 12.32
C GLY A 32 -4.46 7.10 11.94
N GLY A 33 -4.89 8.25 12.44
CA GLY A 33 -4.19 9.54 12.29
C GLY A 33 -3.32 9.96 13.47
N ALA A 34 -3.32 9.22 14.59
CA ALA A 34 -2.55 9.56 15.79
C ALA A 34 -1.03 9.64 15.53
N ALA A 35 -0.26 10.36 16.35
CA ALA A 35 1.21 10.32 16.25
C ALA A 35 1.71 8.88 16.42
N GLY A 36 2.67 8.45 15.60
CA GLY A 36 3.15 7.06 15.59
C GLY A 36 2.17 6.03 15.01
N SER A 37 1.02 6.45 14.46
CA SER A 37 0.09 5.54 13.78
C SER A 37 0.60 5.12 12.41
N GLY A 38 0.33 3.87 12.05
CA GLY A 38 0.79 3.26 10.80
C GLY A 38 2.06 2.43 11.03
N ALA A 39 2.36 1.55 10.09
CA ALA A 39 3.51 0.70 10.21
C ALA A 39 4.79 1.49 9.83
N PRO A 40 5.89 1.34 10.59
CA PRO A 40 7.14 2.01 10.25
C PRO A 40 7.71 1.48 8.92
N ALA A 41 8.54 2.29 8.28
CA ALA A 41 9.31 1.86 7.12
C ALA A 41 10.17 0.64 7.50
N GLY A 42 10.16 -0.40 6.65
CA GLY A 42 10.92 -1.63 6.91
C GLY A 42 10.34 -2.55 7.99
N ASN A 43 9.10 -2.33 8.46
CA ASN A 43 8.48 -3.29 9.39
C ASN A 43 8.45 -4.70 8.77
N ARG A 44 8.79 -5.71 9.57
CA ARG A 44 8.72 -7.11 9.18
C ARG A 44 7.46 -7.81 9.71
N ASN A 45 6.65 -7.13 10.52
CA ASN A 45 5.45 -7.71 11.14
C ASN A 45 4.40 -8.13 10.12
N ALA A 46 4.27 -7.39 9.01
CA ALA A 46 3.37 -7.74 7.92
C ALA A 46 3.94 -8.80 6.95
N VAL A 47 5.23 -9.17 7.11
CA VAL A 47 5.87 -10.17 6.25
C VAL A 47 5.48 -11.55 6.75
N THR A 48 4.67 -12.26 5.95
CA THR A 48 4.21 -13.62 6.25
C THR A 48 5.11 -14.66 5.60
N ASN A 49 5.18 -14.69 4.27
CA ASN A 49 5.94 -15.69 3.50
C ASN A 49 6.98 -15.05 2.55
N GLY A 50 7.27 -13.77 2.72
CA GLY A 50 8.24 -13.05 1.88
C GLY A 50 7.77 -12.74 0.45
N ARG A 51 6.64 -13.30 -0.02
CA ARG A 51 6.18 -13.16 -1.42
C ARG A 51 6.02 -11.70 -1.85
N TYR A 52 5.56 -10.84 -0.95
CA TYR A 52 5.27 -9.42 -1.25
C TYR A 52 6.38 -8.46 -0.80
N THR A 53 7.56 -8.97 -0.44
CA THR A 53 8.74 -8.13 -0.17
C THR A 53 9.21 -7.43 -1.44
N ALA A 54 9.90 -6.30 -1.28
CA ALA A 54 10.41 -5.53 -2.42
C ALA A 54 11.41 -6.38 -3.24
N GLU A 55 12.25 -7.14 -2.55
CA GLU A 55 13.26 -8.05 -3.09
C GLU A 55 12.60 -9.17 -3.91
N ALA A 56 11.59 -9.85 -3.36
CA ALA A 56 10.90 -10.91 -4.08
C ALA A 56 10.11 -10.38 -5.30
N ILE A 57 9.57 -9.15 -5.21
CA ILE A 57 8.90 -8.49 -6.35
C ILE A 57 9.93 -8.16 -7.44
N ALA A 58 11.09 -7.60 -7.08
CA ALA A 58 12.16 -7.26 -8.02
C ALA A 58 12.66 -8.50 -8.77
N LEU A 59 12.99 -9.57 -8.05
CA LEU A 59 13.43 -10.84 -8.64
C LEU A 59 12.40 -11.39 -9.64
N ARG A 60 11.11 -11.40 -9.28
CA ARG A 60 10.06 -11.86 -10.21
C ARG A 60 9.93 -10.98 -11.45
N ARG A 61 10.15 -9.67 -11.33
CA ARG A 61 10.13 -8.76 -12.49
C ARG A 61 11.29 -9.06 -13.44
N GLU A 62 12.48 -9.28 -12.90
CA GLU A 62 13.68 -9.66 -13.66
C GLU A 62 13.49 -11.00 -14.37
N VAL A 63 13.08 -12.04 -13.64
CA VAL A 63 12.81 -13.37 -14.22
C VAL A 63 11.76 -13.27 -15.33
N ARG A 64 10.67 -12.50 -15.13
CA ARG A 64 9.67 -12.29 -16.18
C ARG A 64 10.24 -11.53 -17.39
N ALA A 65 11.14 -10.57 -17.20
CA ALA A 65 11.78 -9.86 -18.30
C ALA A 65 12.68 -10.80 -19.12
N LEU A 66 13.47 -11.61 -18.43
CA LEU A 66 14.33 -12.62 -19.05
C LEU A 66 13.51 -13.64 -19.85
N LEU A 67 12.43 -14.17 -19.28
CA LEU A 67 11.54 -15.11 -19.99
C LEU A 67 10.92 -14.49 -21.24
N ARG A 68 10.52 -13.20 -21.19
CA ARG A 68 10.01 -12.49 -22.37
C ARG A 68 11.09 -12.32 -23.44
N GLN A 69 12.33 -12.01 -23.06
CA GLN A 69 13.44 -11.88 -24.00
C GLN A 69 13.74 -13.22 -24.69
N ASN A 70 13.85 -14.31 -23.92
CA ASN A 70 14.06 -15.65 -24.46
C ASN A 70 12.96 -16.06 -25.45
N ARG A 71 11.69 -15.80 -25.11
CA ARG A 71 10.57 -16.09 -26.00
C ARG A 71 10.69 -15.35 -27.34
N ARG A 72 11.04 -14.06 -27.31
CA ARG A 72 11.26 -13.27 -28.53
C ARG A 72 12.39 -13.84 -29.39
N LEU A 73 13.49 -14.29 -28.77
CA LEU A 73 14.62 -14.87 -29.47
C LEU A 73 14.25 -16.19 -30.17
N ILE A 74 13.42 -17.02 -29.53
CA ILE A 74 12.94 -18.27 -30.11
C ILE A 74 11.98 -18.00 -31.27
N GLU A 75 11.06 -17.04 -31.11
CA GLU A 75 10.06 -16.66 -32.12
C GLU A 75 10.68 -15.89 -33.31
N SER A 76 11.86 -15.29 -33.15
CA SER A 76 12.57 -14.57 -34.22
C SER A 76 13.48 -15.43 -35.10
N ARG A 77 13.46 -16.76 -34.91
CA ARG A 77 14.33 -17.73 -35.58
C ARG A 77 13.52 -18.57 -36.56
#